data_AF-A0A427NJS3-F1
#
_entry.id   AF-A0A427NJS3-F1
#
_cell.length_a   1.000
_cell.length_b   1.000
_cell.length_c   1.000
_cell.angle_alpha   90.00
_cell.angle_beta   90.00
_cell.angle_gamma   90.00
#
_symmetry.space_group_name_H-M   'P 1'
#
loop_
_entity.id
_entity.type
_entity.pdbx_description
1 polymer ?
#
loop_
_entity_poly.entity_id
_entity_poly.type
_entity_poly.pdbx_seq_one_letter_code
_entity_poly.pdbx_strand_id
1 'polypeptide(L)'
;MQIRSASPRLNLARVVIVALYVASLLLPVAAEPPNAAGAVSWWHGYTVLVLGPLAILDLQFAWLGNPLLVVALLRPSRTVSALLAVVVVFALGWHTIPTDANYETIRTFGAGYYLWMAVMVGAAALPWIDGRGSQDDGAPSLGVGTAAGAVPTGTGTGTGTGTGTGTGAVTGSPARPHAAPSSPRPPARQSGWTVTATDTRIEATDGTGAMRGIALSDLGAIVIETNDQGPFASDIWWILFDTNKQFACAFPQDAEGAKAAVDRLLDLPGIDHRKVIDAQTSIQNATFPIWARAAGEPATPGETGATA
;
A
#
# COMPACT_ATOMS: atom_id res chain seq x y z
N MET A 1 -35.72 6.03 -23.43
CA MET A 1 -34.84 6.48 -22.32
C MET A 1 -33.98 7.63 -22.87
N GLN A 2 -34.39 8.88 -22.69
CA GLN A 2 -33.64 10.04 -23.17
C GLN A 2 -32.47 10.31 -22.22
N ILE A 3 -31.24 10.15 -22.72
CA ILE A 3 -30.03 10.55 -22.00
C ILE A 3 -30.01 12.09 -22.05
N ARG A 4 -30.33 12.76 -20.94
CA ARG A 4 -30.10 14.21 -20.83
C ARG A 4 -28.60 14.44 -20.97
N SER A 5 -28.19 15.03 -22.09
CA SER A 5 -26.83 15.51 -22.29
C SER A 5 -26.51 16.55 -21.20
N ALA A 6 -25.41 16.37 -20.49
CA ALA A 6 -24.94 17.33 -19.49
C ALA A 6 -24.73 18.71 -20.11
N SER A 7 -25.02 19.78 -19.36
CA SER A 7 -24.85 21.14 -19.87
C SER A 7 -23.39 21.45 -20.22
N PRO A 8 -23.13 22.30 -21.23
CA PRO A 8 -21.76 22.68 -21.62
C PRO A 8 -20.93 23.25 -20.46
N ARG A 9 -21.59 23.98 -19.54
CA ARG A 9 -20.96 24.53 -18.32
C ARG A 9 -20.50 23.43 -17.36
N LEU A 10 -21.33 22.40 -17.16
CA LEU A 10 -20.98 21.26 -16.31
C LEU A 10 -19.82 20.44 -16.92
N ASN A 11 -19.81 20.26 -18.24
CA ASN A 11 -18.71 19.57 -18.92
C ASN A 11 -17.41 20.37 -18.85
N LEU A 12 -17.45 21.69 -19.04
CA LEU A 12 -16.28 22.55 -18.85
C LEU A 12 -15.75 22.47 -17.42
N ALA A 13 -16.63 22.55 -16.41
CA ALA A 13 -16.25 22.43 -15.01
C ALA A 13 -15.56 21.09 -14.72
N ARG A 14 -16.08 19.97 -15.24
CA ARG A 14 -15.46 18.64 -15.12
C ARG A 14 -14.06 18.60 -15.73
N VAL A 15 -13.89 19.12 -16.94
CA VAL A 15 -12.58 19.16 -17.62
C VAL A 15 -11.57 19.97 -16.81
N VAL A 16 -11.97 21.14 -16.33
CA VAL A 16 -11.11 22.01 -15.50
C VAL A 16 -10.73 21.29 -14.20
N ILE A 17 -11.69 20.67 -13.50
CA ILE A 17 -11.44 19.92 -12.27
C ILE A 17 -10.45 18.77 -12.51
N VAL A 18 -10.61 18.01 -13.61
CA VAL A 18 -9.68 16.93 -13.96
C VAL A 18 -8.28 17.47 -14.27
N ALA A 19 -8.17 18.55 -15.05
CA ALA A 19 -6.88 19.15 -15.37
C ALA A 19 -6.14 19.64 -14.11
N LEU A 20 -6.86 20.33 -13.21
CA LEU A 20 -6.30 20.80 -11.94
C LEU A 20 -5.94 19.63 -11.00
N TYR A 21 -6.73 18.54 -11.00
CA TYR A 21 -6.40 17.34 -10.24
C TYR A 21 -5.11 16.70 -10.74
N VAL A 22 -4.96 16.50 -12.05
CA VAL A 22 -3.73 15.94 -12.64
C VAL A 22 -2.53 16.84 -12.32
N ALA A 23 -2.68 18.16 -12.44
CA ALA A 23 -1.63 19.10 -12.05
C ALA A 23 -1.26 18.98 -10.55
N SER A 24 -2.25 18.78 -9.67
CA SER A 24 -2.00 18.61 -8.23
C SER A 24 -1.18 17.36 -7.91
N LEU A 25 -1.31 16.28 -8.70
CA LEU A 25 -0.53 15.06 -8.52
C LEU A 25 0.95 15.24 -8.89
N LEU A 26 1.25 16.14 -9.83
CA LEU A 26 2.61 16.40 -10.30
C LEU A 26 3.33 17.45 -9.45
N LEU A 27 2.61 18.23 -8.65
CA LEU A 27 3.19 19.29 -7.83
C LEU A 27 3.61 18.78 -6.45
N PRO A 28 4.58 19.45 -5.80
CA PRO A 28 4.97 19.16 -4.42
C PRO A 28 3.80 19.33 -3.46
N VAL A 29 3.62 18.37 -2.56
CA VAL A 29 2.50 18.31 -1.60
C VAL A 29 2.96 18.64 -0.19
N ALA A 30 4.10 18.12 0.24
CA ALA A 30 4.66 18.38 1.55
C ALA A 30 6.18 18.20 1.52
N ALA A 31 6.87 18.99 2.35
CA ALA A 31 8.31 18.87 2.52
C ALA A 31 8.61 18.00 3.74
N GLU A 32 9.56 17.09 3.58
CA GLU A 32 10.18 16.39 4.68
C GLU A 32 11.08 17.37 5.47
N PRO A 33 11.23 17.20 6.79
CA PRO A 33 12.21 17.95 7.55
C PRO A 33 13.64 17.82 6.98
N PRO A 34 14.49 18.85 7.14
CA PRO A 34 15.83 18.81 6.60
C PRO A 34 16.63 17.64 7.19
N ASN A 35 17.25 16.83 6.33
CA ASN A 35 18.12 15.74 6.77
C ASN A 35 19.39 16.27 7.45
N ALA A 36 20.26 15.39 7.96
CA ALA A 36 21.50 15.78 8.64
C ALA A 36 22.45 16.65 7.79
N ALA A 37 22.29 16.63 6.46
CA ALA A 37 23.02 17.48 5.51
C ALA A 37 22.30 18.80 5.16
N GLY A 38 21.14 19.07 5.76
CA GLY A 38 20.30 20.24 5.52
C GLY A 38 19.49 20.21 4.22
N ALA A 39 19.45 19.06 3.52
CA ALA A 39 18.68 18.91 2.30
C ALA A 39 17.21 18.63 2.62
N VAL A 40 16.30 19.29 1.90
CA VAL A 40 14.85 19.13 2.03
C VAL A 40 14.33 18.29 0.88
N SER A 41 13.74 17.13 1.20
CA SER A 41 13.06 16.28 0.22
C SER A 41 11.59 16.73 0.08
N TRP A 42 11.06 16.64 -1.14
CA TRP A 42 9.67 17.02 -1.42
C TRP A 42 8.85 15.82 -1.88
N TRP A 43 7.77 15.55 -1.17
CA TRP A 43 6.76 14.61 -1.60
C TRP A 43 5.94 15.25 -2.71
N HIS A 44 5.61 14.48 -3.73
CA HIS A 44 4.77 14.92 -4.86
C HIS A 44 3.36 14.35 -4.68
N GLY A 45 2.33 15.01 -5.21
CA GLY A 45 0.93 14.58 -4.98
C GLY A 45 0.63 13.13 -5.39
N TYR A 46 1.32 12.58 -6.39
CA TYR A 46 1.18 11.17 -6.79
C TYR A 46 1.64 10.18 -5.71
N THR A 47 2.60 10.56 -4.85
CA THR A 47 3.05 9.67 -3.76
C THR A 47 1.94 9.50 -2.72
N VAL A 48 1.20 10.58 -2.44
CA VAL A 48 0.02 10.56 -1.55
C VAL A 48 -1.13 9.75 -2.15
N LEU A 49 -1.27 9.71 -3.48
CA LEU A 49 -2.26 8.84 -4.13
C LEU A 49 -1.94 7.35 -3.91
N VAL A 50 -0.66 6.97 -3.99
CA VAL A 50 -0.21 5.58 -3.85
C VAL A 50 -0.22 5.15 -2.39
N LEU A 51 0.30 6.00 -1.49
CA LEU A 51 0.46 5.69 -0.06
C LEU A 51 -0.78 6.03 0.77
N GLY A 52 -1.70 6.83 0.22
CA GLY A 52 -2.91 7.31 0.91
C GLY A 52 -3.72 6.24 1.65
N PRO A 53 -3.97 5.05 1.08
CA PRO A 53 -4.67 3.99 1.80
C PRO A 53 -3.99 3.53 3.10
N LEU A 54 -2.66 3.66 3.22
CA LEU A 54 -1.93 3.34 4.44
C LEU A 54 -2.21 4.35 5.57
N ALA A 55 -2.66 5.56 5.24
CA ALA A 55 -3.00 6.60 6.21
C ALA A 55 -4.20 6.22 7.11
N ILE A 56 -4.92 5.12 6.80
CA ILE A 56 -5.94 4.55 7.69
C ILE A 56 -5.35 4.15 9.05
N LEU A 57 -4.06 3.78 9.09
CA LEU A 57 -3.36 3.42 10.32
C LEU A 57 -3.23 4.62 11.27
N ASP A 58 -3.20 5.83 10.71
CA ASP A 58 -3.13 7.10 11.46
C ASP A 58 -4.51 7.74 11.64
N LEU A 59 -5.59 6.98 11.43
CA LEU A 59 -6.98 7.46 11.44
C LEU A 59 -7.23 8.64 10.47
N GLN A 60 -6.45 8.71 9.39
CA GLN A 60 -6.55 9.75 8.38
C GLN A 60 -7.27 9.23 7.14
N PHE A 61 -8.34 9.92 6.75
CA PHE A 61 -9.26 9.50 5.69
C PHE A 61 -9.27 10.43 4.48
N ALA A 62 -8.36 11.41 4.42
CA ALA A 62 -8.25 12.35 3.29
C ALA A 62 -8.07 11.64 1.93
N TRP A 63 -7.45 10.46 1.91
CA TRP A 63 -7.24 9.67 0.68
C TRP A 63 -8.55 9.23 0.01
N LEU A 64 -9.67 9.14 0.75
CA LEU A 64 -11.00 8.86 0.20
C LEU A 64 -11.48 9.95 -0.76
N GLY A 65 -10.86 11.14 -0.74
CA GLY A 65 -11.12 12.18 -1.72
C GLY A 65 -10.97 11.70 -3.16
N ASN A 66 -9.99 10.84 -3.44
CA ASN A 66 -9.70 10.39 -4.80
C ASN A 66 -10.84 9.53 -5.40
N PRO A 67 -11.30 8.44 -4.75
CA PRO A 67 -12.47 7.70 -5.26
C PRO A 67 -13.75 8.54 -5.22
N LEU A 68 -13.94 9.40 -4.21
CA LEU A 68 -15.11 10.29 -4.14
C LEU A 68 -15.13 11.33 -5.27
N LEU A 69 -13.96 11.83 -5.68
CA LEU A 69 -13.82 12.76 -6.80
C LEU A 69 -14.29 12.11 -8.11
N VAL A 70 -13.91 10.85 -8.35
CA VAL A 70 -14.39 10.09 -9.52
C VAL A 70 -15.91 9.95 -9.50
N VAL A 71 -16.49 9.61 -8.35
CA VAL A 71 -17.95 9.53 -8.18
C VAL A 71 -18.60 10.90 -8.40
N ALA A 72 -18.02 11.98 -7.88
CA ALA A 72 -18.53 13.35 -8.06
C ALA A 72 -18.54 13.79 -9.52
N LEU A 73 -17.49 13.43 -10.27
CA LEU A 73 -17.40 13.72 -11.70
C LEU A 73 -18.44 12.93 -12.50
N LEU A 74 -18.65 11.64 -12.20
CA LEU A 74 -19.61 10.78 -12.91
C LEU A 74 -21.07 11.09 -12.55
N ARG A 75 -21.37 11.18 -11.24
CA ARG A 75 -22.70 11.38 -10.68
C ARG A 75 -22.65 12.40 -9.53
N PRO A 76 -22.64 13.71 -9.85
CA PRO A 76 -22.66 14.75 -8.84
C PRO A 76 -23.93 14.64 -7.99
N SER A 77 -23.78 14.56 -6.68
CA SER A 77 -24.90 14.51 -5.73
C SER A 77 -24.54 15.24 -4.44
N ARG A 78 -25.54 15.73 -3.72
CA ARG A 78 -25.33 16.46 -2.45
C ARG A 78 -24.66 15.59 -1.39
N THR A 79 -24.93 14.28 -1.38
CA THR A 79 -24.28 13.33 -0.48
C THR A 79 -22.78 13.24 -0.77
N VAL A 80 -22.39 13.11 -2.04
CA VAL A 80 -20.97 13.09 -2.43
C VAL A 80 -20.29 14.42 -2.10
N SER A 81 -20.96 15.55 -2.29
CA SER A 81 -20.45 16.86 -1.87
C SER A 81 -20.20 16.95 -0.37
N ALA A 82 -21.11 16.42 0.46
CA ALA A 82 -20.94 16.39 1.91
C ALA A 82 -19.75 15.50 2.32
N LEU A 83 -19.59 14.33 1.68
CA LEU A 83 -18.45 13.45 1.92
C LEU A 83 -17.13 14.10 1.49
N LEU A 84 -17.10 14.82 0.36
CA LEU A 84 -15.93 15.59 -0.07
C LEU A 84 -15.60 16.72 0.92
N ALA A 85 -16.59 17.38 1.51
CA ALA A 85 -16.36 18.38 2.56
C ALA A 85 -15.73 17.75 3.81
N VAL A 86 -16.18 16.56 4.22
CA VAL A 86 -15.57 15.80 5.33
C VAL A 86 -14.12 15.44 5.00
N VAL A 87 -13.84 15.01 3.77
CA VAL A 87 -12.47 14.76 3.29
C VAL A 87 -11.58 15.99 3.41
N VAL A 88 -12.09 17.18 3.03
CA VAL A 88 -11.36 18.45 3.16
C VAL A 88 -11.05 18.74 4.63
N VAL A 89 -11.99 18.50 5.56
CA VAL A 89 -11.74 18.66 7.01
C VAL A 89 -10.63 17.71 7.49
N PHE A 90 -10.68 16.45 7.07
CA PHE A 90 -9.63 15.48 7.37
C PHE A 90 -8.27 15.91 6.81
N ALA A 91 -8.23 16.41 5.59
CA ALA A 91 -7.01 16.91 4.97
C ALA A 91 -6.42 18.12 5.71
N LEU A 92 -7.25 19.01 6.28
CA LEU A 92 -6.78 20.10 7.16
C LEU A 92 -6.17 19.58 8.46
N GLY A 93 -6.65 18.44 8.97
CA GLY A 93 -6.11 17.76 10.13
C GLY A 93 -4.85 16.95 9.85
N TRP A 94 -4.39 16.88 8.60
CA TRP A 94 -3.16 16.16 8.26
C TRP A 94 -1.94 16.96 8.72
N HIS A 95 -1.11 16.37 9.58
CA HIS A 95 0.03 17.07 10.19
C HIS A 95 1.26 16.16 10.36
N THR A 96 1.22 14.91 9.89
CA THR A 96 2.31 13.94 10.04
C THR A 96 2.68 13.30 8.71
N ILE A 97 3.96 13.10 8.48
CA ILE A 97 4.49 12.27 7.39
C ILE A 97 5.24 11.10 8.03
N PRO A 98 5.00 9.87 7.55
CA PRO A 98 5.88 8.75 7.89
C PRO A 98 7.24 8.99 7.23
N THR A 99 8.26 9.22 8.05
CA THR A 99 9.66 9.34 7.65
C THR A 99 10.41 8.08 8.06
N ASP A 100 11.63 7.92 7.57
CA ASP A 100 12.56 6.78 7.65
C ASP A 100 12.67 6.06 9.01
N ALA A 101 12.37 6.73 10.14
CA ALA A 101 12.42 6.12 11.48
C ALA A 101 11.29 6.54 12.45
N ASN A 102 10.44 7.51 12.08
CA ASN A 102 9.43 8.11 12.95
C ASN A 102 8.36 8.86 12.15
N TYR A 103 7.27 9.23 12.83
CA TYR A 103 6.32 10.22 12.31
C TYR A 103 6.82 11.62 12.59
N GLU A 104 7.11 12.38 11.55
CA GLU A 104 7.52 13.77 11.69
C GLU A 104 6.39 14.74 11.37
N THR A 105 6.36 15.87 12.08
CA THR A 105 5.34 16.89 11.89
C THR A 105 5.60 17.70 10.61
N ILE A 106 4.60 17.80 9.75
CA ILE A 106 4.65 18.59 8.52
C ILE A 106 4.77 20.07 8.88
N ARG A 107 5.89 20.69 8.50
CA ARG A 107 6.10 22.13 8.70
C ARG A 107 5.72 22.97 7.48
N THR A 108 5.71 22.35 6.29
CA THR A 108 5.50 23.07 5.03
C THR A 108 4.68 22.24 4.07
N PHE A 109 3.52 22.77 3.66
CA PHE A 109 2.71 22.24 2.57
C PHE A 109 3.08 22.90 1.25
N GLY A 110 3.17 22.10 0.19
CA GLY A 110 3.46 22.55 -1.17
C GLY A 110 2.19 22.95 -1.96
N ALA A 111 2.40 23.51 -3.15
CA ALA A 111 1.31 23.98 -4.01
C ALA A 111 0.34 22.87 -4.44
N GLY A 112 0.83 21.63 -4.58
CA GLY A 112 0.01 20.46 -4.93
C GLY A 112 -1.06 20.16 -3.88
N TYR A 113 -0.75 20.35 -2.59
CA TYR A 113 -1.71 20.15 -1.50
C TYR A 113 -2.89 21.12 -1.59
N TYR A 114 -2.60 22.43 -1.71
CA TYR A 114 -3.65 23.45 -1.82
C TYR A 114 -4.46 23.31 -3.10
N LEU A 115 -3.81 22.92 -4.20
CA LEU A 115 -4.49 22.69 -5.46
C LEU A 115 -5.43 21.48 -5.38
N TRP A 116 -5.00 20.39 -4.76
CA TRP A 116 -5.84 19.21 -4.51
C TRP A 116 -7.05 19.56 -3.63
N MET A 117 -6.85 20.38 -2.59
CA MET A 117 -7.95 20.87 -1.74
C MET A 117 -8.96 21.70 -2.53
N ALA A 118 -8.48 22.63 -3.37
CA ALA A 118 -9.33 23.43 -4.24
C ALA A 118 -10.12 22.56 -5.23
N VAL A 119 -9.51 21.49 -5.75
CA VAL A 119 -10.18 20.50 -6.60
C VAL A 119 -11.31 19.78 -5.85
N MET A 120 -11.08 19.34 -4.61
CA MET A 120 -12.12 18.67 -3.80
C MET A 120 -13.31 19.60 -3.51
N VAL A 121 -13.04 20.86 -3.18
CA VAL A 121 -14.08 21.90 -3.00
C VAL A 121 -14.82 22.18 -4.30
N GLY A 122 -14.09 22.31 -5.42
CA GLY A 122 -14.68 22.52 -6.74
C GLY A 122 -15.55 21.36 -7.21
N ALA A 123 -15.12 20.12 -6.95
CA ALA A 123 -15.90 18.91 -7.22
C ALA A 123 -17.13 18.83 -6.33
N ALA A 124 -17.02 19.22 -5.06
CA ALA A 124 -18.16 19.31 -4.17
C ALA A 124 -19.20 20.30 -4.74
N ALA A 125 -18.80 21.41 -5.37
CA ALA A 125 -19.71 22.40 -5.94
C ALA A 125 -20.45 21.96 -7.22
N LEU A 126 -20.08 20.85 -7.86
CA LEU A 126 -20.65 20.40 -9.14
C LEU A 126 -22.20 20.31 -9.18
N PRO A 127 -22.91 19.79 -8.15
CA PRO A 127 -24.38 19.72 -8.17
C PRO A 127 -25.09 21.07 -8.29
N TRP A 128 -24.41 22.18 -7.98
CA TRP A 128 -24.97 23.52 -8.00
C TRP A 128 -24.70 24.28 -9.31
N ILE A 129 -23.87 23.74 -10.20
CA ILE A 129 -23.49 24.40 -11.45
C ILE A 129 -24.62 24.33 -12.51
N ASP A 130 -25.53 23.35 -12.40
CA ASP A 130 -26.64 23.15 -13.34
C ASP A 130 -27.97 23.79 -12.89
N GLY A 131 -28.04 24.31 -11.65
CA GLY A 131 -29.30 24.64 -10.96
C GLY A 131 -29.74 26.10 -10.97
N ARG A 132 -29.51 26.87 -12.05
CA ARG A 132 -29.98 28.28 -12.11
C ARG A 132 -30.47 28.73 -13.49
N GLY A 133 -31.15 27.84 -14.22
CA GLY A 133 -31.86 28.16 -15.46
C GLY A 133 -33.25 27.54 -15.47
N SER A 134 -34.26 28.35 -15.74
CA SER A 134 -35.70 28.01 -15.84
C SER A 134 -36.50 27.99 -14.53
N GLN A 135 -36.51 29.14 -13.84
CA GLN A 135 -37.71 29.59 -13.13
C GLN A 135 -37.97 31.06 -13.48
N ASP A 136 -38.12 31.33 -14.77
CA ASP A 136 -38.62 32.58 -15.35
C ASP A 136 -39.14 32.20 -16.75
N ASP A 137 -40.35 31.63 -16.80
CA ASP A 137 -41.23 31.57 -17.98
C ASP A 137 -42.45 30.71 -17.59
N GLY A 138 -43.40 31.35 -16.92
CA GLY A 138 -44.61 30.70 -16.42
C GLY A 138 -45.65 31.71 -15.97
N ALA A 139 -45.92 32.72 -16.80
CA ALA A 139 -47.14 33.51 -16.64
C ALA A 139 -48.34 32.59 -16.92
N PRO A 140 -49.36 32.55 -16.04
CA PRO A 140 -50.52 31.69 -16.24
C PRO A 140 -51.47 32.34 -17.26
N SER A 141 -51.60 31.74 -18.44
CA SER A 141 -52.71 32.06 -19.35
C SER A 141 -53.94 31.24 -18.98
N LEU A 142 -55.01 31.98 -18.68
CA LEU A 142 -56.38 31.50 -18.55
C LEU A 142 -56.81 30.70 -19.78
N GLY A 143 -57.33 29.50 -19.54
CA GLY A 143 -58.04 28.68 -20.51
C GLY A 143 -59.17 27.93 -19.81
N VAL A 144 -60.38 28.47 -19.95
CA VAL A 144 -61.64 27.99 -19.38
C VAL A 144 -62.23 26.84 -20.20
N GLY A 145 -62.83 25.87 -19.50
CA GLY A 145 -63.89 24.96 -19.98
C GLY A 145 -63.40 23.55 -20.32
N THR A 146 -64.08 22.45 -19.99
CA THR A 146 -65.37 22.22 -19.32
C THR A 146 -65.46 20.74 -18.96
N ALA A 147 -65.91 20.49 -17.73
CA ALA A 147 -66.62 19.36 -17.11
C ALA A 147 -66.99 18.05 -17.86
N ALA A 148 -67.19 17.03 -17.00
CA ALA A 148 -67.89 15.74 -17.13
C ALA A 148 -67.03 14.55 -17.60
N GLY A 149 -66.86 13.44 -16.87
CA GLY A 149 -67.65 12.85 -15.79
C GLY A 149 -68.19 11.51 -16.28
N ALA A 150 -67.64 10.39 -15.81
CA ALA A 150 -68.32 9.08 -15.71
C ALA A 150 -67.37 8.01 -15.16
N VAL A 151 -67.61 7.62 -13.91
CA VAL A 151 -67.33 6.29 -13.38
C VAL A 151 -68.55 5.42 -13.70
N PRO A 152 -68.38 4.13 -14.00
CA PRO A 152 -69.06 3.16 -13.14
C PRO A 152 -68.22 1.94 -12.77
N THR A 153 -68.51 1.49 -11.56
CA THR A 153 -68.12 0.28 -10.84
C THR A 153 -68.57 -1.00 -11.54
N GLY A 154 -67.78 -2.08 -11.40
CA GLY A 154 -68.17 -3.43 -11.81
C GLY A 154 -67.31 -4.50 -11.13
N THR A 155 -67.82 -5.04 -10.04
CA THR A 155 -67.36 -6.22 -9.29
C THR A 155 -67.49 -7.52 -10.10
N GLY A 156 -66.54 -8.45 -9.94
CA GLY A 156 -66.65 -9.82 -10.46
C GLY A 156 -65.56 -10.75 -9.93
N THR A 157 -65.90 -11.53 -8.91
CA THR A 157 -65.13 -12.61 -8.28
C THR A 157 -65.12 -13.86 -9.16
N GLY A 158 -64.00 -14.62 -9.20
CA GLY A 158 -63.93 -15.90 -9.91
C GLY A 158 -62.65 -16.70 -9.64
N THR A 159 -62.75 -17.64 -8.71
CA THR A 159 -61.80 -18.71 -8.36
C THR A 159 -61.56 -19.71 -9.50
N GLY A 160 -60.35 -20.25 -9.62
CA GLY A 160 -60.02 -21.36 -10.51
C GLY A 160 -58.64 -21.97 -10.21
N THR A 161 -58.65 -23.06 -9.43
CA THR A 161 -57.57 -24.00 -9.12
C THR A 161 -57.07 -24.80 -10.34
N GLY A 162 -55.78 -25.14 -10.37
CA GLY A 162 -55.21 -26.07 -11.35
C GLY A 162 -53.78 -26.50 -11.03
N THR A 163 -53.66 -27.57 -10.26
CA THR A 163 -52.48 -28.38 -9.93
C THR A 163 -51.83 -29.07 -11.14
N GLY A 164 -50.50 -29.27 -11.10
CA GLY A 164 -49.78 -30.11 -12.05
C GLY A 164 -48.33 -30.38 -11.61
N THR A 165 -48.15 -31.40 -10.79
CA THR A 165 -46.88 -32.04 -10.36
C THR A 165 -46.21 -32.81 -11.51
N GLY A 166 -44.87 -32.82 -11.55
CA GLY A 166 -44.09 -33.68 -12.44
C GLY A 166 -42.62 -33.79 -12.01
N THR A 167 -42.34 -34.85 -11.26
CA THR A 167 -41.06 -35.28 -10.70
C THR A 167 -40.10 -35.80 -11.79
N GLY A 168 -38.80 -35.57 -11.64
CA GLY A 168 -37.77 -36.21 -12.49
C GLY A 168 -36.36 -35.93 -12.00
N ALA A 169 -35.87 -36.74 -11.06
CA ALA A 169 -34.48 -36.77 -10.63
C ALA A 169 -33.63 -37.60 -11.60
N VAL A 170 -32.52 -37.04 -12.10
CA VAL A 170 -31.38 -37.81 -12.61
C VAL A 170 -30.09 -37.16 -12.13
N THR A 171 -29.31 -37.98 -11.44
CA THR A 171 -27.95 -37.78 -10.95
C THR A 171 -26.96 -37.56 -12.09
N GLY A 172 -26.19 -36.46 -12.01
CA GLY A 172 -25.04 -36.19 -12.87
C GLY A 172 -24.03 -35.31 -12.14
N SER A 173 -22.87 -35.89 -11.84
CA SER A 173 -21.73 -35.30 -11.13
C SER A 173 -21.23 -34.00 -11.79
N PRO A 174 -21.03 -32.88 -11.07
CA PRO A 174 -20.34 -31.73 -11.65
C PRO A 174 -18.82 -31.94 -11.54
N ALA A 175 -18.19 -31.84 -12.71
CA ALA A 175 -16.76 -31.96 -12.92
C ALA A 175 -15.92 -31.01 -12.04
N ARG A 176 -14.77 -31.53 -11.63
CA ARG A 176 -13.61 -30.85 -11.05
C ARG A 176 -13.40 -29.45 -11.66
N PRO A 177 -13.27 -28.37 -10.87
CA PRO A 177 -12.87 -27.08 -11.41
C PRO A 177 -11.48 -27.22 -12.01
N HIS A 178 -11.35 -26.86 -13.30
CA HIS A 178 -10.07 -26.65 -13.94
C HIS A 178 -9.21 -25.72 -13.07
N ALA A 179 -8.02 -26.19 -12.70
CA ALA A 179 -7.00 -25.35 -12.11
C ALA A 179 -6.74 -24.15 -13.04
N ALA A 180 -7.01 -22.95 -12.55
CA ALA A 180 -6.61 -21.74 -13.24
C ALA A 180 -5.08 -21.74 -13.41
N PRO A 181 -4.55 -21.34 -14.58
CA PRO A 181 -3.12 -21.15 -14.74
C PRO A 181 -2.67 -20.10 -13.71
N SER A 182 -1.75 -20.52 -12.85
CA SER A 182 -1.09 -19.67 -11.87
C SER A 182 -0.58 -18.40 -12.56
N SER A 183 -1.08 -17.25 -12.10
CA SER A 183 -0.59 -15.93 -12.52
C SER A 183 0.93 -15.88 -12.40
N PRO A 184 1.64 -15.15 -13.28
CA PRO A 184 3.09 -14.99 -13.16
C PRO A 184 3.39 -14.43 -11.77
N ARG A 185 4.22 -15.15 -11.02
CA ARG A 185 4.83 -14.64 -9.79
C ARG A 185 5.41 -13.26 -10.11
N PRO A 186 5.12 -12.21 -9.30
CA PRO A 186 5.79 -10.92 -9.47
C PRO A 186 7.31 -11.16 -9.51
N PRO A 187 8.06 -10.43 -10.35
CA PRO A 187 9.51 -10.59 -10.39
C PRO A 187 10.05 -10.40 -8.97
N ALA A 188 10.80 -11.39 -8.49
CA ALA A 188 11.48 -11.27 -7.21
C ALA A 188 12.31 -9.98 -7.22
N ARG A 189 12.21 -9.20 -6.14
CA ARG A 189 13.09 -8.05 -5.89
C ARG A 189 14.52 -8.58 -5.89
N GLN A 190 15.23 -8.43 -7.01
CA GLN A 190 16.58 -8.96 -7.16
C GLN A 190 17.53 -7.81 -6.88
N SER A 191 18.14 -7.81 -5.70
CA SER A 191 19.19 -6.87 -5.31
C SER A 191 20.47 -7.00 -6.16
N GLY A 192 20.52 -7.96 -7.08
CA GLY A 192 21.72 -8.31 -7.84
C GLY A 192 22.76 -9.07 -7.00
N TRP A 193 22.43 -9.38 -5.74
CA TRP A 193 23.24 -10.19 -4.86
C TRP A 193 22.89 -11.66 -4.98
N THR A 194 23.91 -12.51 -4.96
CA THR A 194 23.76 -13.97 -4.84
C THR A 194 24.54 -14.45 -3.63
N VAL A 195 23.95 -15.32 -2.83
CA VAL A 195 24.60 -15.96 -1.69
C VAL A 195 24.48 -17.48 -1.80
N THR A 196 25.62 -18.14 -1.65
CA THR A 196 25.73 -19.60 -1.65
C THR A 196 26.10 -20.06 -0.25
N ALA A 197 25.32 -20.99 0.30
CA ALA A 197 25.62 -21.65 1.55
C ALA A 197 25.85 -23.13 1.31
N THR A 198 27.00 -23.63 1.77
CA THR A 198 27.34 -25.04 1.83
C THR A 198 27.43 -25.48 3.29
N ASP A 199 27.69 -26.77 3.53
CA ASP A 199 27.82 -27.30 4.89
C ASP A 199 28.95 -26.64 5.70
N THR A 200 29.95 -26.09 5.02
CA THR A 200 31.19 -25.57 5.62
C THR A 200 31.44 -24.09 5.37
N ARG A 201 30.70 -23.43 4.47
CA ARG A 201 31.02 -22.06 4.03
C ARG A 201 29.80 -21.28 3.58
N ILE A 202 29.83 -19.97 3.82
CA ILE A 202 28.87 -19.01 3.25
C ILE A 202 29.66 -18.03 2.38
N GLU A 203 29.21 -17.82 1.14
CA GLU A 203 29.80 -16.88 0.19
C GLU A 203 28.71 -15.98 -0.37
N ALA A 204 28.98 -14.67 -0.41
CA ALA A 204 28.14 -13.67 -1.03
C ALA A 204 28.89 -13.01 -2.18
N THR A 205 28.19 -12.82 -3.29
CA THR A 205 28.65 -12.09 -4.46
C THR A 205 27.76 -10.87 -4.65
N ASP A 206 28.36 -9.69 -4.70
CA ASP A 206 27.63 -8.45 -4.92
C ASP A 206 27.26 -8.23 -6.40
N GLY A 207 26.47 -7.20 -6.68
CA GLY A 207 26.04 -6.85 -8.05
C GLY A 207 27.17 -6.44 -9.00
N THR A 208 28.40 -6.24 -8.51
CA THR A 208 29.60 -5.96 -9.31
C THR A 208 30.43 -7.22 -9.57
N GLY A 209 30.07 -8.35 -8.96
CA GLY A 209 30.78 -9.62 -9.04
C GLY A 209 31.88 -9.79 -7.99
N ALA A 210 32.00 -8.87 -7.02
CA ALA A 210 32.96 -9.04 -5.94
C ALA A 210 32.46 -10.11 -4.96
N MET A 211 33.28 -11.13 -4.74
CA MET A 211 32.95 -12.27 -3.91
C MET A 211 33.64 -12.16 -2.55
N ARG A 212 32.87 -12.37 -1.48
CA ARG A 212 33.35 -12.49 -0.10
C ARG A 212 32.71 -13.70 0.55
N GLY A 213 33.39 -14.28 1.54
CA GLY A 213 32.85 -15.45 2.19
C GLY A 213 33.63 -15.82 3.44
N ILE A 214 33.03 -16.70 4.23
CA ILE A 214 33.58 -17.17 5.48
C ILE A 214 33.30 -18.65 5.68
N ALA A 215 34.31 -19.40 6.11
CA ALA A 215 34.11 -20.77 6.58
C ALA A 215 33.34 -20.74 7.90
N LEU A 216 32.36 -21.63 8.08
CA LEU A 216 31.58 -21.71 9.31
C LEU A 216 32.42 -22.04 10.55
N SER A 217 33.60 -22.65 10.37
CA SER A 217 34.60 -22.83 11.44
C SER A 217 35.17 -21.51 11.95
N ASP A 218 35.30 -20.53 11.06
CA ASP A 218 35.95 -19.25 11.32
C ASP A 218 34.92 -18.17 11.69
N LEU A 219 33.62 -18.46 11.58
CA LEU A 219 32.54 -17.56 11.96
C LEU A 219 32.58 -17.28 13.46
N GLY A 220 32.77 -16.02 13.83
CA GLY A 220 32.88 -15.55 15.21
C GLY A 220 31.65 -14.80 15.71
N ALA A 221 30.94 -14.06 14.85
CA ALA A 221 29.70 -13.40 15.23
C ALA A 221 28.77 -13.16 14.03
N ILE A 222 27.47 -13.04 14.32
CA ILE A 222 26.43 -12.67 13.37
C ILE A 222 25.66 -11.46 13.90
N VAL A 223 25.52 -10.44 13.07
CA VAL A 223 24.74 -9.24 13.34
C VAL A 223 23.72 -9.07 12.23
N ILE A 224 22.47 -8.78 12.60
CA ILE A 224 21.48 -8.26 11.65
C ILE A 224 21.51 -6.75 11.73
N GLU A 225 21.73 -6.08 10.61
CA GLU A 225 21.58 -4.64 10.47
C GLU A 225 20.26 -4.33 9.77
N THR A 226 19.53 -3.38 10.32
CA THR A 226 18.30 -2.83 9.73
C THR A 226 18.59 -1.40 9.30
N ASN A 227 18.15 -1.03 8.10
CA ASN A 227 18.28 0.32 7.56
C ASN A 227 17.00 0.75 6.82
N ASP A 228 16.98 1.99 6.35
CA ASP A 228 15.83 2.68 5.76
C ASP A 228 15.82 2.65 4.22
N GLN A 229 16.64 1.80 3.59
CA GLN A 229 16.77 1.78 2.12
C GLN A 229 15.62 1.04 1.40
N GLY A 230 14.70 0.46 2.17
CA GLY A 230 13.44 -0.09 1.67
C GLY A 230 12.52 0.99 1.05
N PRO A 231 11.50 0.62 0.25
CA PRO A 231 11.14 -0.74 -0.17
C PRO A 231 11.84 -1.20 -1.46
N PHE A 232 12.67 -0.32 -2.05
CA PHE A 232 13.31 -0.53 -3.36
C PHE A 232 14.70 -1.16 -3.27
N ALA A 233 15.37 -1.08 -2.11
CA ALA A 233 16.55 -1.87 -1.76
C ALA A 233 16.28 -2.66 -0.47
N SER A 234 17.15 -3.63 -0.16
CA SER A 234 17.01 -4.40 1.08
C SER A 234 17.33 -3.55 2.30
N ASP A 235 16.37 -3.50 3.21
CA ASP A 235 16.40 -2.86 4.52
C ASP A 235 16.97 -3.76 5.61
N ILE A 236 17.27 -5.03 5.30
CA ILE A 236 17.77 -6.01 6.28
C ILE A 236 19.01 -6.71 5.73
N TRP A 237 20.11 -6.58 6.48
CA TRP A 237 21.43 -7.08 6.12
C TRP A 237 21.96 -8.06 7.15
N TRP A 238 22.52 -9.17 6.67
CA TRP A 238 23.21 -10.15 7.50
C TRP A 238 24.70 -9.90 7.43
N ILE A 239 25.32 -9.60 8.57
CA ILE A 239 26.74 -9.26 8.66
C ILE A 239 27.46 -10.34 9.47
N LEU A 240 28.48 -10.92 8.85
CA LEU A 240 29.27 -12.03 9.38
C LEU A 240 30.67 -11.54 9.73
N PHE A 241 31.08 -11.79 10.97
CA PHE A 241 32.41 -11.49 11.47
C PHE A 241 33.16 -12.79 11.74
N ASP A 242 34.47 -12.78 11.50
CA ASP A 242 35.35 -13.88 11.87
C ASP A 242 35.60 -13.95 13.39
N THR A 243 36.32 -14.97 13.84
CA THR A 243 36.75 -15.15 15.25
C THR A 243 37.65 -14.02 15.77
N ASN A 244 38.28 -13.24 14.89
CA ASN A 244 39.07 -12.06 15.22
C ASN A 244 38.24 -10.76 15.21
N LYS A 245 36.91 -10.88 15.10
CA LYS A 245 35.95 -9.77 15.00
C LYS A 245 36.17 -8.88 13.76
N GLN A 246 36.81 -9.42 12.73
CA GLN A 246 36.96 -8.73 11.44
C GLN A 246 35.75 -8.99 10.56
N PHE A 247 35.33 -7.98 9.81
CA PHE A 247 34.28 -8.13 8.81
C PHE A 247 34.72 -9.15 7.75
N ALA A 248 33.92 -10.19 7.57
CA ALA A 248 34.22 -11.25 6.62
C ALA A 248 33.29 -11.22 5.41
N CYS A 249 31.98 -11.14 5.65
CA CYS A 249 30.97 -11.24 4.62
C CYS A 249 29.69 -10.52 5.06
N ALA A 250 28.95 -9.96 4.11
CA ALA A 250 27.58 -9.53 4.34
C ALA A 250 26.73 -9.79 3.10
N PHE A 251 25.43 -9.95 3.29
CA PHE A 251 24.46 -10.08 2.20
C PHE A 251 23.08 -9.54 2.63
N PRO A 252 22.31 -8.99 1.69
CA PRO A 252 20.95 -8.54 1.96
C PRO A 252 19.99 -9.72 2.08
N GLN A 253 18.92 -9.55 2.86
CA GLN A 253 17.92 -10.61 3.07
C GLN A 253 17.17 -11.01 1.78
N ASP A 254 17.13 -10.14 0.79
CA ASP A 254 16.51 -10.40 -0.52
C ASP A 254 17.47 -10.97 -1.57
N ALA A 255 18.74 -11.28 -1.21
CA ALA A 255 19.69 -11.89 -2.13
C ALA A 255 19.20 -13.26 -2.64
N GLU A 256 19.57 -13.60 -3.87
CA GLU A 256 19.33 -14.93 -4.43
C GLU A 256 20.07 -15.97 -3.59
N GLY A 257 19.36 -16.98 -3.07
CA GLY A 257 19.93 -18.00 -2.18
C GLY A 257 19.96 -17.62 -0.69
N ALA A 258 19.52 -16.40 -0.32
CA ALA A 258 19.54 -15.92 1.08
C ALA A 258 18.83 -16.86 2.04
N LYS A 259 17.71 -17.45 1.62
CA LYS A 259 16.97 -18.40 2.45
C LYS A 259 17.85 -19.55 2.96
N ALA A 260 18.63 -20.19 2.09
CA ALA A 260 19.47 -21.32 2.49
C ALA A 260 20.60 -20.88 3.44
N ALA A 261 21.17 -19.70 3.21
CA ALA A 261 22.18 -19.12 4.10
C ALA A 261 21.60 -18.77 5.47
N VAL A 262 20.43 -18.12 5.52
CA VAL A 262 19.75 -17.76 6.76
C VAL A 262 19.34 -18.99 7.55
N ASP A 263 18.71 -19.99 6.91
CA ASP A 263 18.33 -21.24 7.57
C ASP A 263 19.57 -21.89 8.22
N ARG A 264 20.71 -21.91 7.52
CA ARG A 264 21.97 -22.45 8.05
C ARG A 264 22.54 -21.66 9.23
N LEU A 265 22.44 -20.32 9.21
CA LEU A 265 22.89 -19.47 10.31
C LEU A 265 22.00 -19.65 11.54
N LEU A 266 20.69 -19.80 11.35
CA LEU A 266 19.71 -20.02 12.42
C LEU A 266 19.82 -21.41 13.07
N ASP A 267 20.40 -22.39 12.37
CA ASP A 267 20.69 -23.71 12.94
C ASP A 267 21.91 -23.71 13.89
N LEU A 268 22.62 -22.59 14.06
CA LEU A 268 23.77 -22.52 14.96
C LEU A 268 23.33 -22.61 16.43
N PRO A 269 24.02 -23.42 17.25
CA PRO A 269 23.72 -23.53 18.67
C PRO A 269 23.95 -22.18 19.36
N GLY A 270 23.00 -21.79 20.21
CA GLY A 270 23.07 -20.55 20.99
C GLY A 270 22.65 -19.29 20.23
N ILE A 271 22.01 -19.41 19.06
CA ILE A 271 21.47 -18.24 18.36
C ILE A 271 20.25 -17.66 19.10
N ASP A 272 20.26 -16.33 19.22
CA ASP A 272 19.20 -15.57 19.87
C ASP A 272 18.07 -15.30 18.87
N HIS A 273 17.16 -16.27 18.76
CA HIS A 273 15.97 -16.18 17.91
C HIS A 273 15.07 -14.99 18.27
N ARG A 274 15.11 -14.54 19.54
CA ARG A 274 14.32 -13.39 19.97
C ARG A 274 14.83 -12.11 19.30
N LYS A 275 16.14 -11.91 19.27
CA LYS A 275 16.74 -10.79 18.54
C LYS A 275 16.56 -10.87 17.03
N VAL A 276 16.47 -12.07 16.46
CA VAL A 276 16.10 -12.24 15.04
C VAL A 276 14.69 -11.71 14.79
N ILE A 277 13.73 -12.09 15.63
CA ILE A 277 12.35 -11.57 15.55
C ILE A 277 12.34 -10.05 15.74
N ASP A 278 13.01 -9.54 16.77
CA ASP A 278 13.03 -8.11 17.07
C ASP A 278 13.63 -7.33 15.87
N ALA A 279 14.70 -7.83 15.24
CA ALA A 279 15.27 -7.25 14.03
C ALA A 279 14.29 -7.24 12.84
N GLN A 280 13.60 -8.36 12.59
CA GLN A 280 12.61 -8.48 11.50
C GLN A 280 11.37 -7.61 11.70
N THR A 281 11.12 -7.14 12.93
CA THR A 281 10.01 -6.24 13.28
C THR A 281 10.46 -4.80 13.56
N SER A 282 11.76 -4.52 13.41
CA SER A 282 12.32 -3.19 13.67
C SER A 282 11.82 -2.19 12.63
N ILE A 283 11.45 -1.00 13.10
CA ILE A 283 11.15 0.17 12.28
C ILE A 283 12.23 1.26 12.42
N GLN A 284 13.35 0.92 13.06
CA GLN A 284 14.48 1.82 13.32
C GLN A 284 15.75 1.24 12.71
N ASN A 285 16.65 2.12 12.27
CA ASN A 285 18.01 1.75 11.88
C ASN A 285 18.78 1.24 13.10
N ALA A 286 18.98 -0.07 13.19
CA ALA A 286 19.55 -0.71 14.37
C ALA A 286 20.38 -1.95 14.00
N THR A 287 21.30 -2.31 14.90
CA THR A 287 22.12 -3.52 14.80
C THR A 287 21.76 -4.49 15.93
N PHE A 288 21.54 -5.74 15.55
CA PHE A 288 21.10 -6.81 16.43
C PHE A 288 22.16 -7.92 16.43
N PRO A 289 23.06 -7.98 17.43
CA PRO A 289 23.98 -9.10 17.58
C PRO A 289 23.21 -10.33 18.05
N ILE A 290 22.93 -11.24 17.11
CA ILE A 290 22.09 -12.43 17.33
C ILE A 290 22.89 -13.66 17.75
N TRP A 291 24.18 -13.70 17.44
CA TRP A 291 25.03 -14.84 17.77
C TRP A 291 26.49 -14.40 17.91
N ALA A 292 27.18 -15.01 18.86
CA ALA A 292 28.62 -14.94 18.98
C ALA A 292 29.13 -16.32 19.38
N ARG A 293 30.28 -16.72 18.82
CA ARG A 293 30.95 -17.95 19.23
C ARG A 293 31.34 -17.82 20.69
N ALA A 294 30.93 -18.78 21.51
CA ALA A 294 31.40 -18.87 22.88
C ALA A 294 32.94 -18.93 22.86
N ALA A 295 33.60 -18.00 23.57
CA ALA A 295 35.03 -18.11 23.82
C ALA A 295 35.25 -19.45 24.51
N GLY A 296 36.03 -20.34 23.89
CA GLY A 296 36.10 -21.73 24.27
C GLY A 296 36.28 -21.93 25.78
N GLU A 297 35.42 -22.78 26.33
CA GLU A 297 35.81 -23.58 27.49
C GLU A 297 37.17 -24.24 27.16
N PRO A 298 38.20 -24.08 28.01
CA PRO A 298 39.52 -24.56 27.71
C PRO A 298 39.47 -26.06 27.43
N ALA A 299 40.02 -26.47 26.28
CA ALA A 299 40.30 -27.87 26.01
C ALA A 299 41.04 -28.45 27.22
N THR A 300 40.43 -29.41 27.89
CA THR A 300 41.03 -30.17 28.99
C THR A 300 42.43 -30.64 28.59
N PRO A 301 43.49 -30.28 29.34
CA PRO A 301 44.81 -30.88 29.13
C PRO A 301 44.78 -32.33 29.64
N GLY A 302 44.81 -33.28 28.72
CA GLY A 302 45.01 -34.71 28.97
C GLY A 302 44.71 -35.46 27.68
N GLU A 303 45.63 -36.12 26.99
CA GLU A 303 46.81 -36.84 27.45
C GLU A 303 48.00 -36.57 26.50
N THR A 304 49.08 -36.00 27.06
CA THR A 304 50.43 -36.31 26.59
C THR A 304 51.08 -37.25 27.60
N GLY A 305 51.36 -38.46 27.15
CA GLY A 305 52.16 -39.47 27.84
C GLY A 305 51.75 -40.85 27.33
N ALA A 306 52.61 -41.72 26.81
CA ALA A 306 54.04 -41.65 26.62
C ALA A 306 54.42 -42.73 25.59
N THR A 307 55.52 -42.48 24.92
CA THR A 307 56.32 -43.37 24.08
C THR A 307 56.68 -44.71 24.72
N ALA A 308 56.63 -45.79 23.95
CA ALA A 308 57.69 -46.81 23.82
C ALA A 308 57.50 -47.57 22.51
#